data_AF-A0A0Q8F1D2-F1
#
_entry.id   AF-A0A0Q8F1D2-F1
#
_cell.length_a   1.000
_cell.length_b   1.000
_cell.length_c   1.000
_cell.angle_alpha   90.00
_cell.angle_beta   90.00
_cell.angle_gamma   90.00
#
_symmetry.space_group_name_H-M   'P 1'
#
loop_
_entity.id
_entity.type
_entity.pdbx_description
1 polymer ?
#
loop_
_entity_poly.entity_id
_entity_poly.type
_entity_poly.pdbx_seq_one_letter_code
_entity_poly.pdbx_strand_id
1 'polypeptide(L)'
;MRARVLRDYRTQYATPIRFACGDVVALGARDTEWPAFAWTTTADGNAGWAPVDWLQPRDDGHAIALRDYSAQELDAQAGDTVALQYELGDWWWCTHADGRNGWLPARDLDPINDNETTSEETSA
;
A
#
# COMPACT_ATOMS: atom_id res chain seq x y z
N MET A 1 -13.04 7.37 2.79
CA MET A 1 -12.41 7.55 4.11
C MET A 1 -11.16 8.40 3.92
N ARG A 2 -10.77 9.20 4.92
CA ARG A 2 -9.52 9.97 4.89
C ARG A 2 -8.72 9.68 6.15
N ALA A 3 -7.41 9.88 6.08
CA ALA A 3 -6.54 9.79 7.23
C ALA A 3 -5.48 10.90 7.20
N ARG A 4 -4.98 11.23 8.39
CA ARG A 4 -3.83 12.09 8.58
C ARG A 4 -2.58 11.23 8.70
N VAL A 5 -1.53 11.62 7.99
CA VAL A 5 -0.22 10.99 8.07
C VAL A 5 0.45 11.38 9.38
N LEU A 6 0.86 10.40 10.17
CA LEU A 6 1.43 10.60 11.50
C LEU A 6 2.94 10.89 11.49
N ARG A 7 3.63 10.39 10.45
CA ARG A 7 5.10 10.43 10.34
C ARG A 7 5.52 10.61 8.89
N ASP A 8 6.67 11.24 8.67
CA ASP A 8 7.27 11.32 7.35
C ASP A 8 7.53 9.92 6.81
N TYR A 9 7.01 9.65 5.61
CA TYR A 9 7.23 8.41 4.89
C TYR A 9 7.93 8.71 3.57
N ARG A 10 9.02 7.99 3.30
CA ARG A 10 9.75 8.09 2.04
C ARG A 10 9.79 6.73 1.36
N THR A 11 9.54 6.71 0.07
CA THR A 11 9.57 5.48 -0.73
C THR A 11 10.91 4.79 -0.57
N GLN A 12 10.88 3.52 -0.17
CA GLN A 12 12.09 2.73 0.08
C GLN A 12 12.64 2.10 -1.20
N TYR A 13 11.79 1.93 -2.21
CA TYR A 13 12.12 1.27 -3.47
C TYR A 13 11.94 2.22 -4.66
N ALA A 14 13.05 2.58 -5.33
CA ALA A 14 13.02 3.44 -6.50
C ALA A 14 12.31 2.79 -7.71
N THR A 15 12.35 1.46 -7.80
CA THR A 15 11.71 0.67 -8.86
C THR A 15 10.75 -0.33 -8.23
N PRO A 16 9.51 0.08 -7.89
CA PRO A 16 8.56 -0.84 -7.28
C PRO A 16 8.19 -1.97 -8.24
N ILE A 17 7.98 -3.18 -7.70
CA ILE A 17 7.46 -4.30 -8.50
C ILE A 17 6.09 -3.94 -9.07
N ARG A 18 5.85 -4.36 -10.32
CA ARG A 18 4.60 -4.19 -11.05
C ARG A 18 4.32 -5.41 -11.90
N PHE A 19 3.08 -5.89 -11.87
CA PHE A 19 2.62 -6.97 -12.74
C PHE A 19 1.13 -6.82 -13.03
N ALA A 20 0.69 -7.40 -14.14
CA ALA A 20 -0.70 -7.45 -14.56
C ALA A 20 -1.36 -8.77 -14.15
N CYS A 21 -2.69 -8.76 -14.09
CA CYS A 21 -3.47 -9.98 -13.96
C CYS A 21 -3.11 -10.97 -15.07
N GLY A 22 -2.87 -12.23 -14.69
CA GLY A 22 -2.45 -13.31 -15.58
C GLY A 22 -0.94 -13.47 -15.71
N ASP A 23 -0.13 -12.51 -15.26
CA ASP A 23 1.33 -12.64 -15.29
C ASP A 23 1.80 -13.78 -14.39
N VAL A 24 2.88 -14.45 -14.83
CA VAL A 24 3.57 -15.45 -14.02
C VAL A 24 4.74 -14.79 -13.30
N VAL A 25 4.77 -14.94 -11.98
CA VAL A 25 5.82 -14.39 -11.11
C VAL A 25 6.48 -15.48 -10.28
N ALA A 26 7.75 -15.34 -9.98
CA ALA A 26 8.46 -16.26 -9.08
C ALA A 26 8.17 -15.89 -7.62
N LEU A 27 7.86 -16.89 -6.79
CA LEU A 27 7.64 -16.71 -5.36
C LEU A 27 8.92 -17.00 -4.57
N GLY A 28 9.26 -16.07 -3.67
CA GLY A 28 10.36 -16.18 -2.72
C GLY A 28 9.86 -16.35 -1.29
N ALA A 29 10.63 -15.80 -0.33
CA ALA A 29 10.33 -15.88 1.09
C ALA A 29 9.03 -15.14 1.45
N ARG A 30 8.33 -15.59 2.49
CA ARG A 30 7.27 -14.83 3.14
C ARG A 30 7.86 -13.81 4.09
N ASP A 31 7.25 -12.63 4.15
CA ASP A 31 7.65 -11.61 5.11
C ASP A 31 7.24 -12.05 6.53
N THR A 32 8.14 -11.86 7.50
CA THR A 32 7.89 -12.21 8.91
C THR A 32 7.21 -11.10 9.68
N GLU A 33 7.41 -9.83 9.28
CA GLU A 33 6.73 -8.66 9.86
C GLU A 33 5.36 -8.47 9.20
N TRP A 34 5.23 -8.75 7.90
CA TRP A 34 3.99 -8.59 7.12
C TRP A 34 3.55 -9.89 6.42
N PRO A 35 2.98 -10.88 7.15
CA PRO A 35 2.71 -12.23 6.62
C PRO A 35 1.81 -12.30 5.39
N ALA A 36 1.03 -11.24 5.15
CA ALA A 36 0.21 -11.06 3.95
C ALA A 36 1.05 -10.91 2.66
N PHE A 37 2.36 -10.68 2.76
CA PHE A 37 3.24 -10.41 1.64
C PHE A 37 4.29 -11.51 1.43
N ALA A 38 4.63 -11.75 0.16
CA ALA A 38 5.71 -12.62 -0.28
C ALA A 38 6.66 -11.86 -1.19
N TRP A 39 7.95 -12.15 -1.08
CA TRP A 39 8.94 -11.64 -2.00
C TRP A 39 8.62 -12.24 -3.37
N THR A 40 8.46 -11.38 -4.35
CA THR A 40 7.99 -11.75 -5.69
C THR A 40 8.94 -11.18 -6.71
N THR A 41 9.23 -11.93 -7.76
CA THR A 41 10.10 -11.49 -8.86
C THR A 41 9.36 -11.66 -10.19
N THR A 42 9.30 -10.59 -10.97
CA THR A 42 8.72 -10.58 -12.32
C THR A 42 9.70 -11.09 -13.37
N ALA A 43 9.20 -11.42 -14.57
CA ALA A 43 10.01 -12.00 -15.64
C ALA A 43 11.14 -11.07 -16.15
N ASP A 44 11.01 -9.76 -15.96
CA ASP A 44 12.03 -8.75 -16.25
C ASP A 44 13.12 -8.64 -15.16
N GLY A 45 13.02 -9.45 -14.10
CA GLY A 45 13.96 -9.47 -12.99
C GLY A 45 13.69 -8.41 -11.92
N ASN A 46 12.63 -7.60 -12.05
CA ASN A 46 12.22 -6.69 -10.99
C ASN A 46 11.62 -7.48 -9.81
N ALA A 47 11.83 -7.01 -8.59
CA ALA A 47 11.42 -7.75 -7.40
C ALA A 47 10.95 -6.84 -6.27
N GLY A 48 10.05 -7.37 -5.45
CA GLY A 48 9.49 -6.66 -4.31
C GLY A 48 8.43 -7.48 -3.60
N TRP A 49 7.90 -6.92 -2.52
CA TRP A 49 6.82 -7.52 -1.75
C TRP A 49 5.50 -7.42 -2.51
N ALA A 50 4.76 -8.53 -2.55
CA ALA A 50 3.44 -8.57 -3.17
C ALA A 50 2.44 -9.38 -2.32
N PRO A 51 1.16 -9.02 -2.34
CA PRO A 51 0.12 -9.69 -1.58
C PRO A 51 -0.07 -11.13 -2.00
N VAL A 52 -0.02 -12.00 -1.02
CA VAL A 52 -0.18 -13.44 -1.20
C VAL A 52 -1.56 -13.78 -1.71
N ASP A 53 -2.59 -13.13 -1.18
CA ASP A 53 -3.98 -13.41 -1.55
C ASP A 53 -4.30 -13.07 -3.01
N TRP A 54 -3.42 -12.33 -3.68
CA TRP A 54 -3.57 -11.98 -5.09
C TRP A 54 -2.66 -12.82 -6.00
N LEU A 55 -2.02 -13.83 -5.43
CA LEU A 55 -1.12 -14.74 -6.13
C LEU A 55 -1.69 -16.15 -6.00
N GLN A 56 -1.93 -16.81 -7.12
CA GLN A 56 -2.32 -18.22 -7.17
C GLN A 56 -1.05 -19.08 -7.32
N PRO A 57 -0.58 -19.77 -6.26
CA PRO A 57 0.64 -20.56 -6.33
C PRO A 57 0.52 -21.74 -7.31
N ARG A 58 1.66 -22.12 -7.87
CA ARG A 58 1.88 -23.28 -8.73
C ARG A 58 2.91 -24.21 -8.08
N ASP A 59 2.97 -25.45 -8.54
CA ASP A 59 3.88 -26.48 -8.00
C ASP A 59 5.36 -26.29 -8.40
N ASP A 60 5.68 -25.27 -9.20
CA ASP A 60 7.01 -24.98 -9.75
C ASP A 60 7.70 -23.77 -9.09
N GLY A 61 7.20 -23.32 -7.93
CA GLY A 61 7.73 -22.16 -7.22
C GLY A 61 7.31 -20.81 -7.81
N HIS A 62 6.38 -20.80 -8.77
CA HIS A 62 5.80 -19.59 -9.33
C HIS A 62 4.35 -19.39 -8.86
N ALA A 63 3.78 -18.25 -9.18
CA ALA A 63 2.36 -17.95 -9.03
C ALA A 63 1.82 -17.22 -10.25
N ILE A 64 0.51 -17.34 -10.47
CA ILE A 64 -0.24 -16.52 -11.43
C ILE A 64 -0.82 -15.33 -10.65
N ALA A 65 -0.56 -14.12 -11.13
CA ALA A 65 -1.18 -12.91 -10.62
C ALA A 65 -2.68 -12.92 -10.90
N LEU A 66 -3.50 -12.77 -9.87
CA LEU A 66 -4.95 -12.75 -9.98
C LEU A 66 -5.51 -11.35 -10.30
N ARG A 67 -4.67 -10.32 -10.14
CA ARG A 67 -5.00 -8.89 -10.28
C ARG A 67 -3.77 -8.09 -10.68
N ASP A 68 -4.00 -6.90 -11.22
CA ASP A 68 -2.95 -5.91 -11.42
C ASP A 68 -2.44 -5.42 -10.05
N TYR A 69 -1.13 -5.23 -9.93
CA TYR A 69 -0.50 -4.79 -8.69
C TYR A 69 0.70 -3.89 -8.95
N SER A 70 0.90 -2.93 -8.05
CA SER A 70 2.16 -2.19 -7.91
C SER A 70 2.50 -2.05 -6.43
N ALA A 71 3.74 -2.34 -6.06
CA ALA A 71 4.29 -2.01 -4.74
C ALA A 71 4.72 -0.54 -4.64
N GLN A 72 4.12 0.35 -5.43
CA GLN A 72 4.45 1.76 -5.41
C GLN A 72 4.05 2.36 -4.06
N GLU A 73 5.02 2.88 -3.35
CA GLU A 73 4.82 3.60 -2.09
C GLU A 73 4.56 5.09 -2.37
N LEU A 74 3.99 5.78 -1.38
CA LEU A 74 3.69 7.22 -1.46
C LEU A 74 4.61 8.00 -0.53
N ASP A 75 5.39 8.94 -1.09
CA ASP A 75 6.07 9.95 -0.27
C ASP A 75 5.03 10.88 0.39
N ALA A 76 5.08 10.96 1.72
CA ALA A 76 4.17 11.79 2.50
C ALA A 76 4.89 12.41 3.72
N GLN A 77 4.43 13.58 4.15
CA GLN A 77 4.91 14.26 5.34
C GLN A 77 3.92 14.11 6.49
N ALA A 78 4.44 14.12 7.72
CA ALA A 78 3.60 14.17 8.90
C ALA A 78 2.67 15.40 8.83
N GLY A 79 1.37 15.17 8.98
CA GLY A 79 0.34 16.18 8.86
C GLY A 79 -0.43 16.17 7.55
N ASP A 80 0.09 15.51 6.50
CA ASP A 80 -0.61 15.40 5.22
C ASP A 80 -1.94 14.67 5.38
N THR A 81 -2.92 15.03 4.56
CA THR A 81 -4.20 14.34 4.48
C THR A 81 -4.23 13.49 3.21
N VAL A 82 -4.53 12.20 3.37
CA VAL A 82 -4.66 11.25 2.26
C VAL A 82 -6.06 10.64 2.23
N ALA A 83 -6.55 10.36 1.03
CA ALA A 83 -7.75 9.54 0.84
C ALA A 83 -7.37 8.06 0.87
N LEU A 84 -8.05 7.29 1.71
CA LEU A 84 -7.86 5.85 1.86
C LEU A 84 -8.78 5.11 0.87
N GLN A 85 -8.20 4.33 -0.04
CA GLN A 85 -8.96 3.63 -1.09
C GLN A 85 -9.28 2.19 -0.68
N TYR A 86 -8.24 1.40 -0.37
CA TYR A 86 -8.37 0.02 0.10
C TYR A 86 -7.13 -0.41 0.89
N GLU A 87 -7.32 -1.42 1.74
CA GLU A 87 -6.29 -1.97 2.61
C GLU A 87 -5.83 -3.34 2.11
N LEU A 88 -4.57 -3.66 2.38
CA LEU A 88 -3.95 -4.94 2.10
C LEU A 88 -2.85 -5.22 3.13
N GLY A 89 -3.11 -6.15 4.05
CA GLY A 89 -2.12 -6.60 5.02
C GLY A 89 -1.50 -5.48 5.85
N ASP A 90 -2.34 -4.62 6.43
CA ASP A 90 -1.94 -3.44 7.23
C ASP A 90 -1.24 -2.33 6.43
N TRP A 91 -1.39 -2.32 5.11
CA TRP A 91 -1.01 -1.20 4.24
C TRP A 91 -2.22 -0.66 3.51
N TRP A 92 -2.30 0.66 3.37
CA TRP A 92 -3.37 1.35 2.65
C TRP A 92 -2.87 1.90 1.33
N TRP A 93 -3.62 1.65 0.26
CA TRP A 93 -3.46 2.38 -0.99
C TRP A 93 -4.11 3.75 -0.83
N CYS A 94 -3.26 4.78 -0.86
CA CYS A 94 -3.60 6.14 -0.54
C CYS A 94 -3.54 7.04 -1.78
N THR A 95 -4.40 8.06 -1.82
CA THR A 95 -4.31 9.17 -2.78
C THR A 95 -4.00 10.45 -2.02
N HIS A 96 -2.86 11.07 -2.30
CA HIS A 96 -2.50 12.38 -1.76
C HIS A 96 -3.29 13.51 -2.43
N ALA A 97 -3.39 14.66 -1.76
CA ALA A 97 -4.14 15.82 -2.27
C ALA A 97 -3.61 16.36 -3.61
N ASP A 98 -2.34 16.12 -3.93
CA ASP A 98 -1.72 16.47 -5.22
C ASP A 98 -1.98 15.45 -6.34
N GLY A 99 -2.73 14.38 -6.06
CA GLY A 99 -3.10 13.33 -7.02
C GLY A 99 -2.12 12.15 -7.11
N ARG A 100 -1.00 12.16 -6.39
CA ARG A 100 -0.10 11.01 -6.30
C ARG A 100 -0.77 9.86 -5.54
N ASN A 101 -0.45 8.62 -5.92
CA ASN A 101 -0.97 7.42 -5.29
C ASN A 101 0.16 6.49 -4.87
N GLY A 102 -0.06 5.74 -3.80
CA GLY A 102 0.86 4.72 -3.34
C GLY A 102 0.48 4.14 -1.98
N TRP A 103 1.21 3.12 -1.58
CA TRP A 103 1.07 2.45 -0.29
C TRP A 103 1.67 3.27 0.85
N LEU A 104 0.93 3.32 1.97
CA LEU A 104 1.40 3.78 3.28
C LEU A 104 1.02 2.74 4.34
N PRO A 105 1.85 2.49 5.36
CA PRO A 105 1.54 1.52 6.39
C PRO A 105 0.43 2.06 7.31
N ALA A 106 -0.54 1.23 7.67
CA ALA A 106 -1.69 1.60 8.50
C ALA A 106 -1.28 2.21 9.85
N ARG A 107 -0.15 1.76 10.42
CA ARG A 107 0.39 2.28 11.69
C ARG A 107 0.82 3.75 11.63
N ASP A 108 1.04 4.29 10.44
CA ASP A 108 1.44 5.70 10.23
C ASP A 108 0.25 6.57 9.79
N LEU A 109 -0.98 6.05 9.90
CA LEU A 109 -2.21 6.72 9.48
C LEU A 109 -3.18 6.84 10.65
N ASP A 110 -3.74 8.03 10.83
CA ASP A 110 -4.81 8.31 11.80
C ASP A 110 -6.11 8.66 11.07
N PRO A 111 -7.14 7.78 11.08
CA PRO A 111 -8.39 8.02 10.39
C PRO A 111 -9.07 9.33 10.85
N ILE A 112 -9.40 10.19 9.90
CA ILE A 112 -10.14 11.41 10.18
C ILE A 112 -11.62 11.05 10.18
N ASN A 113 -12.24 11.11 11.37
CA ASN A 113 -13.69 11.09 11.47
C ASN A 113 -14.21 12.49 11.15
N ASP A 114 -15.05 12.62 10.11
CA ASP A 114 -15.70 13.88 9.72
C ASP A 114 -16.76 14.37 10.75
N ASN A 115 -16.66 13.96 12.01
CA ASN A 115 -17.66 14.23 13.05
C ASN A 115 -17.33 15.40 13.98
N GLU A 116 -16.30 16.19 13.69
CA GLU A 116 -16.03 17.48 14.34
C GLU A 116 -16.12 18.63 13.34
N THR A 117 -17.35 18.98 12.98
CA THR A 117 -17.67 20.34 12.57
C THR A 117 -18.96 20.74 13.27
N THR A 118 -18.82 21.49 14.36
CA THR A 118 -19.64 22.64 14.79
C THR A 118 -19.62 22.72 16.31
N SER A 119 -18.81 23.65 16.85
CA SER A 119 -19.10 24.42 18.07
C SER A 119 -18.07 25.56 18.16
N GLU A 120 -18.08 26.46 17.17
CA GLU A 120 -17.66 27.84 17.41
C GLU A 120 -18.91 28.69 17.66
N GLU A 121 -18.77 29.64 18.59
CA GLU A 121 -19.72 30.68 19.05
C GLU A 121 -20.83 30.18 20.00
N THR A 122 -21.07 30.76 21.18
CA THR A 122 -21.00 32.16 21.62
C THR A 122 -20.89 32.20 23.16
N SER A 123 -20.06 33.08 23.74
CA SER A 123 -20.57 34.10 24.68
C SER A 123 -19.52 35.14 25.03
N ALA A 124 -19.96 36.38 24.86
CA ALA A 124 -19.41 37.64 25.32
C ALA A 124 -19.07 37.68 26.83
#